data_AF-Q588G0-F1
#
_entry.id   AF-Q588G0-F1
#
_cell.length_a   1.000
_cell.length_b   1.000
_cell.length_c   1.000
_cell.angle_alpha   90.00
_cell.angle_beta   90.00
_cell.angle_gamma   90.00
#
_symmetry.space_group_name_H-M   'P 1'
#
loop_
_entity.id
_entity.type
_entity.pdbx_description
1 polymer ?
#
loop_
_entity_poly.entity_id
_entity_poly.type
_entity_poly.pdbx_seq_one_letter_code
_entity_poly.pdbx_strand_id
1 'polypeptide(L)'
;MDHILALVLALLPLSLCVALPGALDAMDVEKMKSKVTWKAQGLVARIDKHFPDRGLRFDTDKVEGSTSVVASLESYNNLISDRFGGVSQIKTEISSLAGYLNHWREGNCQEQQPKVWPRRNIFNHTVSLEALMRVREFLKLLQKNVDLLERC
;
A
#
# COMPACT_ATOMS: atom_id res chain seq x y z
N MET A 1 11.88 -60.24 -6.59
CA MET A 1 11.82 -59.12 -7.57
C MET A 1 11.19 -57.89 -6.92
N ASP A 2 11.29 -57.75 -5.60
CA ASP A 2 10.32 -56.97 -4.82
C ASP A 2 10.87 -55.65 -4.27
N HIS A 3 12.21 -55.49 -4.27
CA HIS A 3 12.85 -54.27 -3.79
C HIS A 3 12.72 -53.09 -4.77
N ILE A 4 12.63 -53.36 -6.08
CA ILE A 4 12.44 -52.30 -7.09
C ILE A 4 11.03 -51.72 -7.00
N LEU A 5 10.01 -52.57 -6.75
CA LEU A 5 8.63 -52.11 -6.63
C LEU A 5 8.42 -51.22 -5.39
N ALA A 6 9.05 -51.57 -4.26
CA ALA A 6 9.02 -50.76 -3.05
C ALA A 6 9.70 -49.39 -3.24
N LEU A 7 10.78 -49.33 -4.02
CA LEU A 7 11.48 -48.08 -4.30
C LEU A 7 10.64 -47.13 -5.18
N VAL A 8 9.91 -47.66 -6.17
CA VAL A 8 9.04 -46.86 -7.05
C VAL A 8 7.83 -46.31 -6.28
N LEU A 9 7.24 -47.11 -5.38
CA LEU A 9 6.12 -46.67 -4.55
C LEU A 9 6.51 -45.58 -3.54
N ALA A 10 7.75 -45.56 -3.04
CA ALA A 10 8.23 -44.51 -2.15
C ALA A 10 8.49 -43.16 -2.87
N LEU A 11 8.72 -43.18 -4.18
CA LEU A 11 9.01 -41.98 -4.98
C LEU A 11 7.75 -41.30 -5.54
N LEU A 12 6.64 -42.04 -5.70
CA LEU A 12 5.37 -41.51 -6.19
C LEU A 12 4.77 -40.37 -5.33
N PRO A 13 4.83 -40.36 -3.99
CA PRO A 13 4.29 -39.24 -3.22
C PRO A 13 5.19 -37.99 -3.20
N LEU A 14 6.45 -38.04 -3.63
CA LEU A 14 7.30 -36.83 -3.68
C LEU A 14 7.03 -35.95 -4.92
N SER A 15 6.45 -36.50 -5.98
CA SER A 15 6.33 -35.79 -7.27
C SER A 15 5.07 -34.91 -7.40
N LEU A 16 4.09 -35.03 -6.51
CA LEU A 16 2.78 -34.38 -6.67
C LEU A 16 2.60 -33.09 -5.85
N CYS A 17 3.60 -32.67 -5.09
CA CYS A 17 3.60 -31.36 -4.42
C CYS A 17 4.43 -30.32 -5.17
N VAL A 18 4.32 -30.30 -6.51
CA VAL A 18 4.67 -29.09 -7.26
C VAL A 18 3.46 -28.18 -7.19
N ALA A 19 3.30 -27.53 -6.04
CA ALA A 19 2.42 -26.36 -5.95
C ALA A 19 2.88 -25.40 -7.05
N LEU A 20 2.04 -25.19 -8.05
CA LEU A 20 2.26 -24.22 -9.12
C LEU A 20 2.62 -22.88 -8.45
N PRO A 21 3.85 -22.36 -8.61
CA PRO A 21 4.27 -21.12 -7.95
C PRO A 21 3.37 -19.93 -8.32
N GLY A 22 2.68 -19.95 -9.46
CA GLY A 22 1.88 -18.82 -9.93
C GLY A 22 0.46 -18.69 -9.37
N ALA A 23 -0.13 -19.73 -8.78
CA ALA A 23 -1.52 -19.67 -8.30
C ALA A 23 -1.66 -18.99 -6.92
N LEU A 24 -0.64 -19.13 -6.07
CA LEU A 24 -0.60 -18.46 -4.77
C LEU A 24 -0.34 -16.95 -4.93
N ASP A 25 0.57 -16.57 -5.83
CA ASP A 25 0.92 -15.17 -6.10
C ASP A 25 -0.28 -14.35 -6.60
N ALA A 26 -1.08 -14.90 -7.52
CA ALA A 26 -2.25 -14.20 -8.06
C ALA A 26 -3.33 -13.93 -6.99
N MET A 27 -3.54 -14.88 -6.07
CA MET A 27 -4.48 -14.69 -4.96
C MET A 27 -4.02 -13.60 -4.00
N ASP A 28 -2.72 -13.51 -3.75
CA ASP A 28 -2.15 -12.51 -2.84
C ASP A 28 -2.20 -11.10 -3.43
N VAL A 29 -2.03 -10.97 -4.75
CA VAL A 29 -2.18 -9.70 -5.49
C VAL A 29 -3.62 -9.19 -5.43
N GLU A 30 -4.61 -10.00 -5.78
CA GLU A 30 -6.02 -9.56 -5.79
C GLU A 30 -6.54 -9.20 -4.38
N LYS A 31 -6.08 -9.96 -3.38
CA LYS A 31 -6.33 -9.64 -1.97
C LYS A 31 -5.69 -8.32 -1.57
N MET A 32 -4.46 -8.06 -2.02
CA MET A 32 -3.77 -6.79 -1.81
C MET A 32 -4.52 -5.63 -2.43
N LYS A 33 -4.89 -5.73 -3.71
CA LYS A 33 -5.65 -4.68 -4.42
C LYS A 33 -6.96 -4.37 -3.71
N SER A 34 -7.73 -5.40 -3.38
CA SER A 34 -9.02 -5.26 -2.68
C SER A 34 -8.86 -4.55 -1.33
N LYS A 35 -7.84 -4.91 -0.55
CA LYS A 35 -7.59 -4.33 0.77
C LYS A 35 -7.07 -2.89 0.68
N VAL A 36 -6.22 -2.57 -0.31
CA VAL A 36 -5.75 -1.21 -0.57
C VAL A 36 -6.91 -0.33 -1.00
N THR A 37 -7.73 -0.78 -1.94
CA THR A 37 -8.93 -0.05 -2.38
C THR A 37 -9.87 0.23 -1.21
N TRP A 38 -10.17 -0.77 -0.38
CA TRP A 38 -11.05 -0.59 0.78
C TRP A 38 -10.48 0.43 1.79
N LYS A 39 -9.18 0.33 2.12
CA LYS A 39 -8.52 1.30 3.00
C LYS A 39 -8.51 2.71 2.41
N ALA A 40 -8.20 2.84 1.13
CA ALA A 40 -8.17 4.13 0.44
C ALA A 40 -9.57 4.77 0.41
N GLN A 41 -10.62 4.01 0.15
CA GLN A 41 -12.00 4.48 0.20
C GLN A 41 -12.39 4.99 1.60
N GLY A 42 -12.11 4.20 2.64
CA GLY A 42 -12.39 4.59 4.02
C GLY A 42 -11.65 5.85 4.43
N LEU A 43 -10.39 5.98 4.02
CA LEU A 43 -9.55 7.14 4.30
C LEU A 43 -10.02 8.40 3.56
N VAL A 44 -10.42 8.28 2.28
CA VAL A 44 -11.03 9.38 1.52
C VAL A 44 -12.31 9.85 2.20
N ALA A 45 -13.22 8.93 2.57
CA ALA A 45 -14.46 9.28 3.26
C ALA A 45 -14.20 9.98 4.60
N ARG A 46 -13.17 9.56 5.34
CA ARG A 46 -12.77 10.20 6.59
C ARG A 46 -12.20 11.60 6.36
N ILE A 47 -11.35 11.78 5.36
CA ILE A 47 -10.83 13.11 5.00
C ILE A 47 -11.99 14.02 4.60
N ASP A 48 -12.90 13.57 3.73
CA ASP A 48 -14.07 14.36 3.29
C ASP A 48 -14.97 14.78 4.47
N LYS A 49 -15.12 13.92 5.49
CA LYS A 49 -15.89 14.23 6.69
C LYS A 49 -15.29 15.38 7.51
N HIS A 50 -13.96 15.42 7.66
CA HIS A 50 -13.28 16.41 8.51
C HIS A 50 -12.80 17.65 7.74
N PHE A 51 -12.52 17.48 6.45
CA PHE A 51 -11.94 18.45 5.54
C PHE A 51 -12.69 18.39 4.21
N PRO A 52 -13.96 18.85 4.19
CA PRO A 52 -14.76 18.78 2.98
C PRO A 52 -14.10 19.57 1.85
N ASP A 53 -14.28 19.07 0.64
CA ASP A 53 -13.75 19.68 -0.57
C ASP A 53 -14.21 21.14 -0.71
N ARG A 54 -13.25 22.03 -0.94
CA ARG A 54 -13.49 23.47 -1.18
C ARG A 54 -13.24 23.86 -2.63
N GLY A 55 -13.19 22.89 -3.55
CA GLY A 55 -12.85 23.10 -4.96
C GLY A 55 -11.36 23.34 -5.20
N LEU A 56 -10.51 23.07 -4.21
CA LEU A 56 -9.07 23.21 -4.33
C LEU A 56 -8.49 22.00 -5.07
N ARG A 57 -7.83 22.26 -6.20
CA ARG A 57 -7.11 21.24 -6.96
C ARG A 57 -5.63 21.35 -6.66
N PHE A 58 -5.02 20.23 -6.33
CA PHE A 58 -3.60 20.12 -6.08
C PHE A 58 -3.02 19.06 -7.00
N ASP A 59 -1.82 19.33 -7.51
CA ASP A 59 -1.04 18.29 -8.16
C ASP A 59 -0.68 17.23 -7.12
N THR A 60 -0.84 15.97 -7.51
CA THR A 60 -0.48 14.81 -6.69
C THR A 60 0.70 14.09 -7.32
N ASP A 61 1.38 13.30 -6.50
CA ASP A 61 2.34 12.35 -7.02
C ASP A 61 1.63 11.36 -7.97
N LYS A 62 2.38 10.84 -8.94
CA LYS A 62 1.88 9.77 -9.82
C LYS A 62 1.92 8.45 -9.08
N VAL A 63 0.98 7.56 -9.43
CA VAL A 63 1.02 6.16 -8.99
C VAL A 63 1.87 5.42 -10.01
N GLU A 64 3.10 5.06 -9.64
CA GLU A 64 4.06 4.40 -10.56
C GLU A 64 4.34 2.94 -10.16
N GLY A 65 4.09 2.61 -8.90
CA GLY A 65 4.36 1.31 -8.29
C GLY A 65 4.13 1.35 -6.78
N SER A 66 4.10 0.18 -6.13
CA SER A 66 3.94 0.07 -4.68
C SER A 66 5.02 0.85 -3.92
N THR A 67 6.26 0.88 -4.41
CA THR A 67 7.38 1.66 -3.85
C THR A 67 7.06 3.16 -3.82
N SER A 68 6.62 3.71 -4.95
CA SER A 68 6.26 5.14 -5.07
C SER A 68 5.09 5.49 -4.15
N VAL A 69 4.09 4.59 -4.04
CA VAL A 69 2.89 4.81 -3.23
C VAL A 69 3.23 4.87 -1.76
N VAL A 70 4.06 3.95 -1.25
CA VAL A 70 4.52 3.98 0.15
C VAL A 70 5.25 5.30 0.44
N ALA A 71 6.18 5.68 -0.43
CA ALA A 71 6.94 6.93 -0.26
C ALA A 71 6.03 8.18 -0.25
N SER A 72 5.07 8.27 -1.16
CA SER A 72 4.10 9.37 -1.21
C SER A 72 3.22 9.42 0.04
N LEU A 73 2.69 8.28 0.49
CA LEU A 73 1.87 8.20 1.70
C LEU A 73 2.65 8.68 2.93
N GLU A 74 3.88 8.19 3.12
CA GLU A 74 4.73 8.61 4.23
C GLU A 74 5.11 10.08 4.15
N SER A 75 5.46 10.58 2.96
CA SER A 75 5.77 11.98 2.72
C SER A 75 4.60 12.88 3.10
N TYR A 76 3.39 12.60 2.61
CA TYR A 76 2.20 13.37 2.99
C TYR A 76 1.91 13.26 4.48
N ASN A 77 2.00 12.06 5.06
CA ASN A 77 1.73 11.85 6.48
C ASN A 77 2.63 12.70 7.38
N ASN A 78 3.90 12.87 6.98
CA ASN A 78 4.86 13.70 7.69
C ASN A 78 4.50 15.18 7.61
N LEU A 79 3.97 15.66 6.48
CA LEU A 79 3.58 17.06 6.29
C LEU A 79 2.29 17.44 7.05
N ILE A 80 1.48 16.46 7.43
CA ILE A 80 0.21 16.68 8.15
C ILE A 80 0.48 16.93 9.64
N SER A 81 0.03 18.10 10.11
CA SER A 81 0.14 18.55 11.50
C SER A 81 -0.93 17.91 12.39
N ASP A 82 -0.53 17.42 13.56
CA ASP A 82 -1.44 16.87 14.57
C ASP A 82 -2.37 17.91 15.22
N ARG A 83 -2.25 19.19 14.86
CA ARG A 83 -3.02 20.30 15.46
C ARG A 83 -4.47 20.37 15.00
N PHE A 84 -4.84 19.69 13.91
CA PHE A 84 -6.21 19.70 13.43
C PHE A 84 -7.03 18.56 14.05
N GLY A 85 -8.29 18.85 14.40
CA GLY A 85 -9.22 17.84 14.89
C GLY A 85 -9.42 16.71 13.87
N GLY A 86 -9.45 15.46 14.33
CA GLY A 86 -9.63 14.27 13.48
C GLY A 86 -8.37 13.79 12.74
N VAL A 87 -7.31 14.60 12.69
CA VAL A 87 -6.08 14.25 11.94
C VAL A 87 -5.34 13.07 12.53
N SER A 88 -5.30 12.92 13.86
CA SER A 88 -4.59 11.79 14.49
C SER A 88 -5.04 10.44 13.91
N GLN A 89 -6.35 10.25 13.75
CA GLN A 89 -6.89 9.03 13.14
C GLN A 89 -6.54 8.90 11.65
N ILE A 90 -6.61 10.00 10.90
CA ILE A 90 -6.22 10.04 9.47
C ILE A 90 -4.75 9.61 9.32
N LYS A 91 -3.85 10.14 10.14
CA LYS A 91 -2.42 9.80 10.10
C LYS A 91 -2.17 8.34 10.44
N THR A 92 -2.85 7.81 11.46
CA THR A 92 -2.78 6.38 11.79
C THR A 92 -3.25 5.51 10.62
N GLU A 93 -4.31 5.90 9.92
CA GLU A 93 -4.81 5.15 8.76
C GLU A 93 -3.88 5.27 7.54
N ILE A 94 -3.26 6.43 7.29
CA ILE A 94 -2.22 6.60 6.27
C ILE A 94 -1.03 5.66 6.58
N SER A 95 -0.51 5.71 7.81
CA SER A 95 0.56 4.81 8.26
C SER A 95 0.17 3.34 8.14
N SER A 96 -1.08 2.99 8.47
CA SER A 96 -1.59 1.62 8.34
C SER A 96 -1.63 1.15 6.88
N LEU A 97 -2.00 2.02 5.95
CA LEU A 97 -2.01 1.72 4.53
C LEU A 97 -0.58 1.57 3.98
N ALA A 98 0.30 2.51 4.30
CA ALA A 98 1.71 2.46 3.91
C ALA A 98 2.40 1.21 4.47
N GLY A 99 2.20 0.91 5.75
CA GLY A 99 2.74 -0.29 6.39
C GLY A 99 2.18 -1.59 5.80
N TYR A 100 0.90 -1.62 5.42
CA TYR A 100 0.33 -2.77 4.74
C TYR A 100 0.97 -3.03 3.37
N LEU A 101 1.12 -1.98 2.56
CA LEU A 101 1.79 -2.06 1.27
C LEU A 101 3.26 -2.45 1.43
N ASN A 102 3.96 -1.86 2.40
CA ASN A 102 5.35 -2.20 2.65
C ASN A 102 5.52 -3.67 3.03
N HIS A 103 4.66 -4.20 3.90
CA HIS A 103 4.69 -5.62 4.25
C HIS A 103 4.43 -6.53 3.06
N TRP A 104 3.48 -6.17 2.18
CA TRP A 104 3.26 -6.91 0.94
C TRP A 104 4.51 -6.88 0.04
N ARG A 105 5.16 -5.72 -0.10
CA ARG A 105 6.40 -5.56 -0.89
C ARG A 105 7.54 -6.43 -0.37
N GLU A 106 7.70 -6.57 0.94
CA GLU A 106 8.76 -7.40 1.53
C GLU A 106 8.73 -8.86 1.05
N GLY A 107 7.54 -9.38 0.71
CA GLY A 107 7.38 -10.72 0.15
C GLY A 107 7.38 -10.80 -1.38
N ASN A 108 7.17 -9.68 -2.08
CA ASN A 108 6.84 -9.66 -3.51
C ASN A 108 7.80 -8.81 -4.37
N CYS A 109 8.65 -8.00 -3.75
CA CYS A 109 9.61 -7.13 -4.44
C CYS A 109 11.05 -7.57 -4.17
N GLN A 110 11.90 -7.52 -5.19
CA GLN A 110 13.35 -7.71 -5.02
C GLN A 110 14.05 -6.49 -4.40
N GLU A 111 13.45 -5.30 -4.52
CA GLU A 111 14.05 -4.04 -4.06
C GLU A 111 13.59 -3.65 -2.65
N GLN A 112 14.55 -3.28 -1.79
CA GLN A 112 14.30 -2.86 -0.41
C GLN A 112 13.86 -1.40 -0.30
N GLN A 113 13.26 -1.07 0.85
CA GLN A 113 12.70 0.23 1.20
C GLN A 113 13.55 1.44 0.73
N PRO A 114 12.93 2.46 0.13
CA PRO A 114 13.52 3.79 0.06
C PRO A 114 13.83 4.30 1.48
N LYS A 115 14.99 4.95 1.65
CA LYS A 115 15.36 5.59 2.92
C LYS A 115 14.31 6.65 3.28
N VAL A 116 13.58 6.43 4.38
CA VAL A 116 12.72 7.44 4.99
C VAL A 116 13.60 8.52 5.60
N TRP A 117 13.53 9.74 5.05
CA TRP A 117 14.20 10.88 5.64
C TRP A 117 13.28 11.52 6.69
N PRO A 118 13.71 11.61 7.96
CA PRO A 118 12.99 12.42 8.94
C PRO A 118 13.11 13.89 8.52
N ARG A 119 12.04 14.44 7.95
CA ARG A 119 11.96 15.88 7.69
C ARG A 119 11.60 16.60 9.00
N ARG A 120 12.41 17.61 9.37
CA ARG A 120 12.05 18.59 10.39
C ARG A 120 10.94 19.47 9.82
N ASN A 121 9.70 19.18 10.17
CA ASN A 121 8.57 19.92 9.62
C ASN A 121 8.27 21.14 10.48
N ILE A 122 8.44 22.32 9.89
CA ILE A 122 7.78 23.53 10.38
C ILE A 122 6.33 23.42 9.91
N PHE A 123 5.46 22.99 10.82
CA PHE A 123 4.04 22.87 10.52
C PHE A 123 3.42 24.25 10.40
N ASN A 124 3.11 24.67 9.18
CA ASN A 124 2.14 25.72 8.92
C ASN A 124 0.79 25.06 8.60
N HIS A 125 -0.30 25.63 9.11
CA HIS A 125 -1.66 25.19 8.84
C HIS A 125 -1.93 25.05 7.34
N THR A 126 -1.40 25.96 6.50
CA THR A 126 -1.56 25.89 5.04
C THR A 126 -0.93 24.63 4.45
N VAL A 127 0.33 24.34 4.81
CA VAL A 127 1.08 23.17 4.30
C VAL A 127 0.38 21.87 4.73
N SER A 128 -0.09 21.82 5.97
CA SER A 128 -0.78 20.65 6.49
C SER A 128 -2.14 20.44 5.83
N LEU A 129 -2.90 21.51 5.54
CA LEU A 129 -4.18 21.38 4.84
C LEU A 129 -3.96 20.97 3.38
N GLU A 130 -2.96 21.55 2.72
CA GLU A 130 -2.54 21.17 1.38
C GLU A 130 -2.14 19.68 1.32
N ALA A 131 -1.36 19.19 2.29
CA ALA A 131 -1.00 17.78 2.39
C ALA A 131 -2.21 16.86 2.57
N LEU A 132 -3.21 17.26 3.37
CA LEU A 132 -4.47 16.52 3.53
C LEU A 132 -5.25 16.43 2.21
N MET A 133 -5.32 17.53 1.47
CA MET A 133 -6.03 17.55 0.18
C MET A 133 -5.27 16.76 -0.89
N ARG A 134 -3.93 16.83 -0.91
CA ARG A 134 -3.10 16.02 -1.82
C ARG A 134 -3.21 14.53 -1.54
N VAL A 135 -3.15 14.11 -0.27
CA VAL A 135 -3.29 12.67 0.04
C VAL A 135 -4.69 12.17 -0.32
N ARG A 136 -5.74 12.96 -0.13
CA ARG A 136 -7.09 12.61 -0.59
C ARG A 136 -7.14 12.35 -2.10
N GLU A 137 -6.62 13.28 -2.90
CA GLU A 137 -6.60 13.12 -4.36
C GLU A 137 -5.69 11.97 -4.80
N PHE A 138 -4.55 11.80 -4.13
CA PHE A 138 -3.64 10.68 -4.37
C PHE A 138 -4.31 9.34 -4.09
N LEU A 139 -5.09 9.22 -3.01
CA LEU A 139 -5.84 8.00 -2.68
C LEU A 139 -6.94 7.71 -3.71
N LYS A 140 -7.58 8.73 -4.28
CA LYS A 140 -8.52 8.55 -5.40
C LYS A 140 -7.81 8.08 -6.66
N LEU A 141 -6.62 8.63 -6.93
CA LEU A 141 -5.80 8.19 -8.06
C LEU A 141 -5.33 6.75 -7.88
N LEU A 142 -4.91 6.38 -6.67
CA LEU A 142 -4.50 5.03 -6.30
C LEU A 142 -5.61 4.01 -6.55
N GLN A 143 -6.85 4.30 -6.15
CA GLN A 143 -7.99 3.42 -6.39
C GLN A 143 -8.22 3.13 -7.88
N LYS A 144 -7.98 4.12 -8.75
CA LYS A 144 -8.13 3.97 -10.20
C LYS A 144 -6.97 3.23 -10.86
N ASN A 145 -5.84 3.11 -10.17
CA ASN A 145 -4.59 2.59 -10.70
C ASN A 145 -4.02 1.49 -9.79
N VAL A 146 -4.90 0.75 -9.10
CA VAL A 146 -4.50 -0.26 -8.11
C VAL A 146 -3.70 -1.40 -8.74
N ASP A 147 -3.90 -1.66 -10.03
CA ASP A 147 -3.11 -2.62 -10.82
C ASP A 147 -1.63 -2.26 -10.93
N LEU A 148 -1.28 -0.97 -10.76
CA LEU A 148 0.12 -0.54 -10.78
C LEU A 148 0.88 -0.96 -9.51
N LEU A 149 0.19 -1.38 -8.45
CA LEU A 149 0.84 -1.79 -7.20
C LEU A 149 1.66 -3.07 -7.32
N GLU A 150 1.40 -3.89 -8.33
CA GLU A 150 2.24 -5.05 -8.65
C GLU A 150 3.65 -4.64 -9.08
N ARG A 151 3.82 -3.40 -9.55
CA ARG A 151 5.12 -2.85 -9.90
C ARG A 151 5.85 -2.42 -8.62
N CYS A 152 7.04 -2.95 -8.46
CA CYS A 152 8.05 -2.43 -7.55
C CYS A 152 8.86 -1.36 -8.31
#